data_AF-A0A2E4IEH9-F1
#
_entry.id   AF-A0A2E4IEH9-F1
#
_cell.length_a   1.000
_cell.length_b   1.000
_cell.length_c   1.000
_cell.angle_alpha   90.00
_cell.angle_beta   90.00
_cell.angle_gamma   90.00
#
_symmetry.space_group_name_H-M   'P 1'
#
loop_
_entity.id
_entity.type
_entity.pdbx_description
1 polymer ?
#
loop_
_entity_poly.entity_id
_entity_poly.type
_entity_poly.pdbx_seq_one_letter_code
_entity_poly.pdbx_strand_id
1 'polypeptide(L)'
;MRNSAKSLLEFTVGLGLSTLIITYLVSTTSGRVAAFIPIISEMPFNEPESTIFGTGLGISIFSFLILAQVFHRIFEPLAKEIGNGYDNINDMMRILATFGAICGIITVNFHWNNYPMLHGVTAFILFTSFLIWGTFAYVLLEKSGTKNNIRKYAVYAGWTFYFLMVIFSIMDNLELREKEDDFFHRMDNPPTVDTERSVYLNLTAFCEWAMVFSFYTNALTYRKELEGITI
;
A
#
# COMPACT_ATOMS: atom_id res chain seq x y z
N MET A 1 8.99 -24.19 -16.45
CA MET A 1 8.94 -23.14 -15.40
C MET A 1 7.99 -23.61 -14.32
N ARG A 2 8.48 -23.91 -13.11
CA ARG A 2 7.62 -24.30 -11.97
C ARG A 2 7.04 -23.02 -11.36
N ASN A 3 5.75 -23.01 -11.06
CA ASN A 3 5.02 -21.90 -10.42
C ASN A 3 5.65 -21.55 -9.06
N SER A 4 6.62 -20.62 -9.04
CA SER A 4 7.39 -20.28 -7.85
C SER A 4 6.79 -19.09 -7.13
N ALA A 5 6.50 -19.25 -5.83
CA ALA A 5 6.01 -18.15 -4.99
C ALA A 5 7.02 -17.00 -4.90
N LYS A 6 8.31 -17.30 -4.84
CA LYS A 6 9.39 -16.30 -4.87
C LYS A 6 9.36 -15.45 -6.13
N SER A 7 9.25 -16.07 -7.30
CA SER A 7 9.17 -15.34 -8.56
C SER A 7 7.90 -14.50 -8.66
N LEU A 8 6.78 -14.98 -8.11
CA LEU A 8 5.54 -14.18 -8.02
C LEU A 8 5.73 -12.96 -7.11
N LEU A 9 6.42 -13.09 -5.97
CA LEU A 9 6.76 -11.95 -5.11
C LEU A 9 7.64 -10.93 -5.83
N GLU A 10 8.73 -11.38 -6.45
CA GLU A 10 9.65 -10.51 -7.21
C GLU A 10 8.92 -9.78 -8.36
N PHE A 11 8.07 -10.51 -9.09
CA PHE A 11 7.22 -9.93 -10.14
C PHE A 11 6.24 -8.92 -9.58
N THR A 12 5.55 -9.25 -8.48
CA THR A 12 4.58 -8.37 -7.82
C THR A 12 5.23 -7.05 -7.41
N VAL A 13 6.36 -7.12 -6.69
CA VAL A 13 7.07 -5.93 -6.23
C VAL A 13 7.64 -5.14 -7.41
N GLY A 14 8.26 -5.82 -8.37
CA GLY A 14 8.87 -5.20 -9.55
C GLY A 14 7.83 -4.49 -10.41
N LEU A 15 6.71 -5.13 -10.69
CA LEU A 15 5.60 -4.55 -11.45
C LEU A 15 5.02 -3.34 -10.71
N GLY A 16 4.69 -3.49 -9.42
CA GLY A 16 4.10 -2.41 -8.63
C GLY A 16 4.98 -1.16 -8.57
N LEU A 17 6.27 -1.31 -8.27
CA LEU A 17 7.22 -0.19 -8.27
C LEU A 17 7.40 0.42 -9.67
N SER A 18 7.51 -0.41 -10.70
CA SER A 18 7.64 0.08 -12.07
C SER A 18 6.42 0.87 -12.52
N THR A 19 5.22 0.40 -12.17
CA THR A 19 3.97 1.12 -12.44
C THR A 19 3.97 2.49 -11.75
N LEU A 20 4.28 2.57 -10.46
CA LEU A 20 4.34 3.85 -9.75
C LEU A 20 5.34 4.82 -10.38
N ILE A 21 6.54 4.34 -10.73
CA ILE A 21 7.59 5.16 -11.35
C ILE A 21 7.13 5.65 -12.73
N ILE A 22 6.61 4.77 -13.57
CA ILE A 22 6.16 5.12 -14.93
C ILE A 22 5.00 6.12 -14.86
N THR A 23 3.99 5.86 -14.02
CA THR A 23 2.86 6.78 -13.85
C THR A 23 3.36 8.13 -13.34
N TYR A 24 4.23 8.17 -12.33
CA TYR A 24 4.83 9.42 -11.84
C TYR A 24 5.53 10.21 -12.95
N LEU A 25 6.38 9.54 -13.74
CA LEU A 25 7.10 10.19 -14.83
C LEU A 25 6.14 10.76 -15.89
N VAL A 26 5.12 10.00 -16.30
CA VAL A 26 4.15 10.48 -17.29
C VAL A 26 3.31 11.64 -16.74
N SER A 27 2.82 11.54 -15.50
CA SER A 27 1.99 12.58 -14.88
C SER A 27 2.77 13.89 -14.66
N THR A 28 4.02 13.80 -14.20
CA THR A 28 4.83 15.00 -13.91
C THR A 28 5.37 15.66 -15.18
N THR A 29 5.86 14.88 -16.16
CA THR A 29 6.39 15.43 -17.42
C THR A 29 5.31 16.04 -18.31
N SER A 30 4.06 15.60 -18.17
CA SER A 30 2.91 16.19 -18.86
C SER A 30 2.32 17.41 -18.17
N GLY A 31 2.83 17.78 -16.98
CA GLY A 31 2.31 18.92 -16.21
C GLY A 31 0.90 18.70 -15.68
N ARG A 32 0.47 17.44 -15.46
CA ARG A 32 -0.90 17.12 -14.99
C ARG A 32 -1.04 17.00 -13.47
N VAL A 33 0.09 16.90 -12.77
CA VAL A 33 0.16 16.83 -11.30
C VAL A 33 1.30 17.69 -10.80
N ALA A 34 1.36 17.88 -9.48
CA ALA A 34 2.44 18.62 -8.84
C ALA A 34 3.82 18.05 -9.19
N ALA A 35 4.75 18.91 -9.59
CA ALA A 35 6.06 18.50 -10.10
C ALA A 35 7.00 17.92 -9.04
N PHE A 36 6.84 18.26 -7.75
CA PHE A 36 7.71 17.75 -6.69
C PHE A 36 7.25 16.38 -6.18
N ILE A 37 6.16 16.34 -5.41
CA ILE A 37 5.60 15.09 -4.88
C ILE A 37 4.07 15.12 -4.90
N PRO A 38 3.43 14.57 -5.95
CA PRO A 38 1.99 14.43 -5.98
C PRO A 38 1.55 13.32 -5.01
N ILE A 39 0.32 13.39 -4.50
CA ILE A 39 -0.32 12.21 -3.90
C ILE A 39 -0.40 11.15 -4.99
N ILE A 40 -0.11 9.89 -4.66
CA ILE A 40 -0.09 8.77 -5.61
C ILE A 40 -1.42 8.67 -6.36
N SER A 41 -2.53 8.86 -5.64
CA SER A 41 -3.88 8.85 -6.20
C SER A 41 -4.23 10.05 -7.11
N GLU A 42 -3.40 11.09 -7.20
CA GLU A 42 -3.56 12.18 -8.18
C GLU A 42 -3.06 11.77 -9.58
N MET A 43 -2.05 10.89 -9.63
CA MET A 43 -1.39 10.50 -10.87
C MET A 43 -2.33 9.89 -11.94
N PRO A 44 -3.31 9.04 -11.60
CA PRO A 44 -4.17 8.39 -12.58
C PRO A 44 -5.44 9.20 -12.97
N PHE A 45 -5.45 10.53 -12.83
CA PHE A 45 -6.64 11.32 -13.20
C PHE A 45 -6.91 11.41 -14.71
N ASN A 46 -5.94 11.06 -15.55
CA ASN A 46 -6.04 11.16 -17.01
C ASN A 46 -5.42 9.93 -17.69
N GLU A 47 -5.75 9.73 -18.97
CA GLU A 47 -5.07 8.75 -19.81
C GLU A 47 -3.75 9.31 -20.38
N PRO A 48 -2.71 8.47 -20.58
CA PRO A 48 -2.68 7.01 -20.37
C PRO A 48 -2.39 6.54 -18.92
N GLU A 49 -2.20 7.46 -17.97
CA GLU A 49 -1.79 7.14 -16.60
C GLU A 49 -2.81 6.29 -15.86
N SER A 50 -4.10 6.58 -16.03
CA SER A 50 -5.22 5.79 -15.51
C SER A 50 -5.08 4.31 -15.88
N THR A 51 -4.94 4.01 -17.18
CA THR A 51 -4.78 2.64 -17.67
C THR A 51 -3.52 1.97 -17.12
N ILE A 52 -2.38 2.66 -17.13
CA ILE A 52 -1.09 2.13 -16.64
C ILE A 52 -1.19 1.81 -15.14
N PHE A 53 -1.70 2.76 -14.37
CA PHE A 53 -1.84 2.67 -12.92
C PHE A 53 -2.79 1.56 -12.51
N GLY A 54 -4.02 1.57 -13.05
CA GLY A 54 -5.05 0.59 -12.71
C GLY A 54 -4.66 -0.83 -13.11
N THR A 55 -4.13 -1.01 -14.33
CA THR A 55 -3.71 -2.33 -14.82
C THR A 55 -2.49 -2.85 -14.05
N GLY A 56 -1.44 -2.04 -13.94
CA GLY A 56 -0.18 -2.46 -13.33
C GLY A 56 -0.32 -2.75 -11.84
N LEU A 57 -0.92 -1.83 -11.08
CA LEU A 57 -1.17 -2.05 -9.65
C LEU A 57 -2.25 -3.09 -9.42
N GLY A 58 -3.27 -3.18 -10.28
CA GLY A 58 -4.29 -4.21 -10.19
C GLY A 58 -3.70 -5.62 -10.28
N ILE A 59 -2.82 -5.87 -11.27
CA ILE A 59 -2.11 -7.15 -11.41
C ILE A 59 -1.16 -7.40 -10.23
N SER A 60 -0.43 -6.38 -9.78
CA SER A 60 0.44 -6.46 -8.62
C SER A 60 -0.34 -6.87 -7.36
N ILE A 61 -1.45 -6.19 -7.04
CA ILE A 61 -2.26 -6.45 -5.85
C ILE A 61 -2.94 -7.82 -5.96
N PHE A 62 -3.44 -8.20 -7.13
CA PHE A 62 -3.98 -9.55 -7.36
C PHE A 62 -2.92 -10.64 -7.14
N SER A 63 -1.69 -10.41 -7.59
CA SER A 63 -0.58 -11.32 -7.31
C SER A 63 -0.28 -11.42 -5.82
N PHE A 64 -0.40 -10.30 -5.08
CA PHE A 64 -0.29 -10.30 -3.62
C PHE A 64 -1.44 -11.06 -2.94
N LEU A 65 -2.66 -11.01 -3.47
CA LEU A 65 -3.80 -11.80 -2.98
C LEU A 65 -3.47 -13.30 -3.00
N ILE A 66 -2.85 -13.79 -4.08
CA ILE A 66 -2.36 -15.17 -4.19
C ILE A 66 -1.25 -15.41 -3.17
N LEU A 67 -0.27 -14.51 -3.06
CA LEU A 67 0.81 -14.61 -2.09
C LEU A 67 0.31 -14.67 -0.64
N ALA A 68 -0.77 -13.95 -0.30
CA ALA A 68 -1.36 -14.01 1.04
C ALA A 68 -1.81 -15.44 1.40
N GLN A 69 -2.31 -16.21 0.44
CA GLN A 69 -2.68 -17.61 0.65
C GLN A 69 -1.43 -18.49 0.83
N VAL A 70 -0.39 -18.22 0.04
CA VAL A 70 0.89 -18.94 0.16
C VAL A 70 1.55 -18.67 1.52
N PHE A 71 1.58 -17.40 1.96
CA PHE A 71 2.12 -17.00 3.25
C PHE A 71 1.34 -17.64 4.40
N HIS A 72 0.01 -17.67 4.33
CA HIS A 72 -0.82 -18.37 5.33
C HIS A 72 -0.37 -19.82 5.53
N ARG A 73 -0.15 -20.56 4.43
CA ARG A 73 0.33 -21.95 4.48
C ARG A 73 1.74 -22.08 5.05
N ILE A 74 2.64 -21.14 4.73
CA ILE A 74 4.02 -21.13 5.26
C ILE A 74 4.03 -20.79 6.76
N PHE A 75 3.14 -19.89 7.17
CA PHE A 75 3.04 -19.40 8.54
C PHE A 75 2.31 -20.38 9.46
N GLU A 76 1.46 -21.26 8.92
CA GLU A 76 0.70 -22.23 9.71
C GLU A 76 1.55 -23.12 10.64
N PRO A 77 2.62 -23.81 10.18
CA PRO A 77 3.45 -24.62 11.08
C PRO A 77 4.15 -23.76 12.14
N LEU A 78 4.62 -22.55 11.77
CA LEU A 78 5.28 -21.62 12.69
C LEU A 78 4.31 -21.12 13.78
N ALA A 79 3.08 -20.80 13.38
CA ALA A 79 2.02 -20.34 14.26
C ALA A 79 1.61 -21.44 15.25
N LYS A 80 1.50 -22.70 14.79
CA LYS A 80 1.22 -23.85 15.65
C LYS A 80 2.34 -24.11 16.66
N GLU A 81 3.60 -23.99 16.24
CA GLU A 81 4.76 -24.16 17.13
C GLU A 81 4.81 -23.10 18.23
N ILE A 82 4.51 -21.84 17.90
CA ILE A 82 4.44 -20.75 18.89
C ILE A 82 3.28 -20.95 19.88
N GLY A 83 2.17 -21.55 19.44
CA GLY A 83 0.98 -21.77 20.25
C GLY A 83 0.25 -20.47 20.63
N ASN A 84 -0.49 -20.47 21.73
CA ASN A 84 -1.23 -19.31 22.25
C ASN A 84 -2.23 -18.67 21.24
N GLY A 85 -2.84 -19.48 20.39
CA GLY A 85 -3.84 -19.03 19.41
C GLY A 85 -3.26 -18.33 18.17
N TYR A 86 -1.94 -18.41 17.93
CA TYR A 86 -1.32 -17.84 16.73
C TYR A 86 -1.83 -18.46 15.43
N ASP A 87 -2.33 -19.69 15.46
CA ASP A 87 -3.01 -20.37 14.36
C ASP A 87 -4.28 -19.61 13.94
N ASN A 88 -5.14 -19.27 14.91
CA ASN A 88 -6.33 -18.46 14.67
C ASN A 88 -5.98 -17.05 14.18
N ILE A 89 -4.91 -16.46 14.73
CA ILE A 89 -4.43 -15.15 14.25
C ILE A 89 -3.95 -15.27 12.80
N ASN A 90 -3.24 -16.33 12.42
CA ASN A 90 -2.82 -16.55 11.04
C ASN A 90 -4.02 -16.65 10.07
N ASP A 91 -5.07 -17.38 10.46
CA ASP A 91 -6.33 -17.45 9.69
C ASP A 91 -6.98 -16.07 9.52
N MET A 92 -7.06 -15.30 10.61
CA MET A 92 -7.58 -13.93 10.58
C MET A 92 -6.74 -13.03 9.68
N MET A 93 -5.41 -13.15 9.72
CA MET A 93 -4.49 -12.37 8.89
C MET A 93 -4.62 -12.71 7.40
N ARG A 94 -4.90 -13.96 7.05
CA ARG A 94 -5.24 -14.35 5.67
C ARG A 94 -6.52 -13.67 5.18
N ILE A 95 -7.58 -13.66 6.01
CA ILE A 95 -8.85 -13.01 5.67
C ILE A 95 -8.64 -11.51 5.50
N LEU A 96 -7.94 -10.88 6.45
CA LEU A 96 -7.62 -9.45 6.42
C LEU A 96 -6.82 -9.08 5.16
N ALA A 97 -5.75 -9.83 4.84
CA ALA A 97 -4.95 -9.58 3.64
C ALA A 97 -5.74 -9.79 2.35
N THR A 98 -6.60 -10.81 2.29
CA THR A 98 -7.51 -11.02 1.14
C THR A 98 -8.45 -9.84 0.96
N PHE A 99 -9.09 -9.38 2.04
CA PHE A 99 -10.01 -8.25 2.00
C PHE A 99 -9.30 -6.95 1.64
N GLY A 100 -8.11 -6.71 2.21
CA GLY A 100 -7.24 -5.60 1.87
C GLY A 100 -6.84 -5.59 0.38
N ALA A 101 -6.51 -6.76 -0.18
CA ALA A 101 -6.17 -6.87 -1.60
C ALA A 101 -7.38 -6.59 -2.52
N ILE A 102 -8.58 -7.07 -2.18
CA ILE A 102 -9.81 -6.75 -2.92
C ILE A 102 -10.07 -5.24 -2.89
N CYS A 103 -9.96 -4.62 -1.71
CA CYS A 103 -10.08 -3.17 -1.57
C CYS A 103 -9.01 -2.43 -2.39
N GLY A 104 -7.78 -2.96 -2.45
CA GLY A 104 -6.73 -2.39 -3.27
C GLY A 104 -7.02 -2.43 -4.77
N ILE A 105 -7.56 -3.56 -5.27
CA ILE A 105 -8.00 -3.65 -6.66
C ILE A 105 -9.08 -2.61 -6.96
N ILE A 106 -10.02 -2.39 -6.03
CA ILE A 106 -11.04 -1.34 -6.18
C ILE A 106 -10.36 0.05 -6.18
N THR A 107 -9.50 0.33 -5.20
CA THR A 107 -8.82 1.63 -5.03
C THR A 107 -8.10 2.07 -6.31
N VAL A 108 -7.39 1.14 -6.97
CA VAL A 108 -6.56 1.48 -8.13
C VAL A 108 -7.35 1.57 -9.44
N ASN A 109 -8.60 1.08 -9.49
CA ASN A 109 -9.48 1.16 -10.66
C ASN A 109 -10.59 2.20 -10.51
N PHE A 110 -10.96 2.56 -9.29
CA PHE A 110 -11.95 3.59 -8.97
C PHE A 110 -11.21 4.82 -8.43
N HIS A 111 -10.80 5.69 -9.35
CA HIS A 111 -9.95 6.85 -9.06
C HIS A 111 -10.66 7.92 -8.22
N TRP A 112 -9.87 8.64 -7.42
CA TRP A 112 -10.36 9.65 -6.46
C TRP A 112 -11.21 10.74 -7.12
N ASN A 113 -10.83 11.25 -8.30
CA ASN A 113 -11.56 12.29 -9.02
C ASN A 113 -12.98 11.90 -9.48
N ASN A 114 -13.28 10.61 -9.60
CA ASN A 114 -14.59 10.13 -10.04
C ASN A 114 -15.38 9.45 -8.91
N TYR A 115 -14.67 8.81 -7.97
CA TYR A 115 -15.27 7.96 -6.93
C TYR A 115 -14.64 8.24 -5.55
N PRO A 116 -14.72 9.48 -5.03
CA PRO A 116 -13.92 9.92 -3.90
C PRO A 116 -14.14 9.10 -2.62
N MET A 117 -15.40 8.92 -2.22
CA MET A 117 -15.74 8.15 -1.02
C MET A 117 -15.29 6.68 -1.15
N LEU A 118 -15.57 6.06 -2.30
CA LEU A 118 -15.20 4.65 -2.54
C LEU A 118 -13.68 4.48 -2.53
N HIS A 119 -12.97 5.37 -3.23
CA HIS A 119 -11.51 5.39 -3.28
C HIS A 119 -10.92 5.56 -1.87
N GLY A 120 -11.36 6.57 -1.12
CA GLY A 120 -10.84 6.87 0.22
C GLY A 120 -11.05 5.71 1.20
N VAL A 121 -12.27 5.14 1.24
CA VAL A 121 -12.58 4.01 2.13
C VAL A 121 -11.77 2.76 1.77
N THR A 122 -11.67 2.45 0.49
CA THR A 122 -10.95 1.24 0.05
C THR A 122 -9.44 1.39 0.17
N ALA A 123 -8.88 2.59 -0.05
CA ALA A 123 -7.48 2.89 0.22
C ALA A 123 -7.15 2.75 1.71
N PHE A 124 -8.02 3.27 2.59
CA PHE A 124 -7.87 3.12 4.04
C PHE A 124 -7.81 1.64 4.45
N ILE A 125 -8.74 0.82 3.96
CA ILE A 125 -8.77 -0.61 4.25
C ILE A 125 -7.54 -1.33 3.68
N LEU A 126 -7.15 -1.03 2.44
CA LEU A 126 -5.96 -1.57 1.79
C LEU A 126 -4.71 -1.38 2.67
N PHE A 127 -4.38 -0.13 2.99
CA PHE A 127 -3.13 0.19 3.68
C PHE A 127 -3.13 -0.34 5.12
N THR A 128 -4.24 -0.18 5.84
CA THR A 128 -4.37 -0.67 7.21
C THR A 128 -4.24 -2.20 7.26
N SER A 129 -4.88 -2.91 6.33
CA SER A 129 -4.83 -4.38 6.27
C SER A 129 -3.41 -4.88 6.05
N PHE A 130 -2.67 -4.26 5.12
CA PHE A 130 -1.29 -4.67 4.83
C PHE A 130 -0.27 -4.26 5.90
N LEU A 131 -0.49 -3.14 6.60
CA LEU A 131 0.31 -2.78 7.77
C LEU A 131 0.13 -3.77 8.91
N ILE A 132 -1.11 -4.12 9.24
CA ILE A 132 -1.42 -5.12 10.27
C ILE A 132 -0.85 -6.49 9.88
N TRP A 133 -1.09 -6.93 8.64
CA TRP A 133 -0.54 -8.20 8.13
C TRP A 133 0.99 -8.23 8.16
N GLY A 134 1.65 -7.16 7.70
CA GLY A 134 3.11 -7.06 7.70
C GLY A 134 3.69 -7.08 9.11
N THR A 135 3.00 -6.46 10.07
CA THR A 135 3.36 -6.49 11.49
C THR A 135 3.25 -7.89 12.06
N PHE A 136 2.15 -8.60 11.78
CA PHE A 136 1.98 -9.98 12.18
C PHE A 136 3.08 -10.89 11.60
N ALA A 137 3.32 -10.80 10.29
CA ALA A 137 4.33 -11.60 9.61
C ALA A 137 5.74 -11.34 10.19
N TYR A 138 6.06 -10.09 10.52
CA TYR A 138 7.30 -9.74 11.23
C TYR A 138 7.38 -10.40 12.61
N VAL A 139 6.36 -10.21 13.46
CA VAL A 139 6.35 -10.74 14.83
C VAL A 139 6.41 -12.27 14.84
N LEU A 140 5.66 -12.93 13.95
CA LEU A 140 5.65 -14.38 13.81
C LEU A 140 7.05 -14.89 13.50
N LEU A 141 7.69 -14.36 12.45
CA LEU A 141 9.02 -14.80 12.02
C LEU A 141 10.10 -14.46 13.05
N GLU A 142 9.99 -13.33 13.76
CA GLU A 142 10.89 -13.00 14.86
C GLU A 142 10.78 -14.01 16.01
N LYS A 143 9.56 -14.42 16.38
CA LYS A 143 9.31 -15.45 17.40
C LYS A 143 9.79 -16.84 16.97
N SER A 144 9.71 -17.15 15.67
CA SER A 144 10.25 -18.38 15.08
C SER A 144 11.76 -18.34 14.81
N GLY A 145 12.49 -17.34 15.35
CA GLY A 145 13.95 -17.24 15.24
C GLY A 145 14.49 -16.68 13.91
N THR A 146 13.62 -16.29 12.98
CA THR A 146 13.98 -15.73 11.66
C THR A 146 13.99 -14.21 11.71
N LYS A 147 14.98 -13.65 12.43
CA LYS A 147 15.13 -12.20 12.61
C LYS A 147 15.64 -11.53 11.34
N ASN A 148 15.09 -10.35 11.03
CA ASN A 148 15.53 -9.52 9.93
C ASN A 148 15.39 -8.03 10.29
N ASN A 149 16.51 -7.31 10.40
CA ASN A 149 16.50 -5.90 10.79
C ASN A 149 15.85 -5.00 9.72
N ILE A 150 16.03 -5.31 8.44
CA ILE A 150 15.40 -4.55 7.35
C ILE A 150 13.89 -4.68 7.44
N ARG A 151 13.38 -5.89 7.68
CA ARG A 151 11.95 -6.16 7.91
C ARG A 151 11.41 -5.34 9.09
N LYS A 152 12.11 -5.36 10.22
CA LYS A 152 11.74 -4.60 11.42
C LYS A 152 11.62 -3.10 11.13
N TYR A 153 12.63 -2.50 10.51
CA TYR A 153 12.63 -1.07 10.20
C TYR A 153 11.60 -0.72 9.13
N ALA A 154 11.35 -1.59 8.15
CA ALA A 154 10.33 -1.39 7.14
C ALA A 154 8.91 -1.39 7.75
N VAL A 155 8.62 -2.28 8.70
CA VAL A 155 7.33 -2.28 9.43
C VAL A 155 7.17 -1.00 10.27
N TYR A 156 8.21 -0.60 11.00
CA TYR A 156 8.16 0.63 11.81
C TYR A 156 8.02 1.89 10.95
N ALA A 157 8.75 1.97 9.84
CA ALA A 157 8.63 3.05 8.89
C ALA A 157 7.22 3.10 8.29
N GLY A 158 6.65 1.96 7.89
CA GLY A 158 5.27 1.87 7.38
C GLY A 158 4.25 2.47 8.33
N TRP A 159 4.25 2.06 9.60
CA TRP A 159 3.34 2.64 10.61
C TRP A 159 3.61 4.11 10.89
N THR A 160 4.89 4.49 10.99
CA THR A 160 5.27 5.88 11.27
C THR A 160 4.74 6.81 10.18
N PHE A 161 4.99 6.48 8.92
CA PHE A 161 4.51 7.28 7.79
C PHE A 161 2.99 7.23 7.65
N TYR A 162 2.35 6.11 7.97
CA TYR A 162 0.88 6.05 8.00
C TYR A 162 0.27 7.00 9.04
N PHE A 163 0.79 7.01 10.28
CA PHE A 163 0.30 7.94 11.31
C PHE A 163 0.59 9.40 10.97
N LEU A 164 1.78 9.69 10.47
CA LEU A 164 2.12 11.04 10.01
C LEU A 164 1.22 11.50 8.87
N MET A 165 0.92 10.62 7.91
CA MET A 165 -0.02 10.90 6.82
C MET A 165 -1.41 11.27 7.37
N VAL A 166 -1.93 10.51 8.34
CA VAL A 166 -3.22 10.84 8.99
C VAL A 166 -3.17 12.21 9.67
N ILE A 167 -2.11 12.48 10.43
CA ILE A 167 -1.93 13.77 11.13
C ILE A 167 -1.88 14.92 10.12
N PHE A 168 -1.04 14.83 9.10
CA PHE A 168 -0.90 15.91 8.11
C PHE A 168 -2.16 16.09 7.25
N SER A 169 -2.89 15.03 6.93
CA SER A 169 -4.20 15.15 6.27
C SER A 169 -5.23 15.87 7.15
N ILE A 170 -5.25 15.61 8.46
CA ILE A 170 -6.12 16.35 9.39
C ILE A 170 -5.70 17.83 9.44
N MET A 171 -4.40 18.13 9.46
CA MET A 171 -3.91 19.51 9.47
C MET A 171 -4.25 20.26 8.19
N ASP A 172 -4.13 19.64 7.01
CA ASP A 172 -4.57 20.23 5.73
C ASP A 172 -6.08 20.53 5.76
N ASN A 173 -6.89 19.58 6.24
CA ASN A 173 -8.33 19.76 6.35
C ASN A 173 -8.74 20.85 7.37
N LEU A 174 -7.96 21.05 8.44
CA LEU A 174 -8.18 22.16 9.37
C LEU A 174 -7.90 23.52 8.72
N GLU A 175 -6.81 23.65 7.96
CA GLU A 175 -6.52 24.88 7.21
C GLU A 175 -7.59 25.16 6.14
N LEU A 176 -8.09 24.12 5.48
CA LEU A 176 -9.15 24.26 4.48
C LEU A 176 -10.48 24.61 5.11
N ARG A 177 -10.81 24.06 6.28
CA ARG A 177 -12.04 24.44 6.99
C ARG A 177 -12.08 25.94 7.31
N GLU A 178 -10.94 26.53 7.65
CA GLU A 178 -10.86 27.98 7.92
C GLU A 178 -11.10 28.82 6.64
N LYS A 179 -10.81 28.28 5.46
CA LYS A 179 -10.92 28.98 4.16
C LYS A 179 -12.23 28.69 3.43
N GLU A 180 -12.71 27.45 3.49
CA GLU A 180 -13.77 26.87 2.66
C GLU A 180 -15.01 26.45 3.48
N ASP A 181 -14.98 26.60 4.82
CA ASP A 181 -16.02 26.18 5.77
C ASP A 181 -16.41 24.68 5.71
N ASP A 182 -15.51 23.84 5.17
CA ASP A 182 -15.71 22.39 5.08
C ASP A 182 -14.44 21.61 5.46
N PHE A 183 -14.55 20.74 6.47
CA PHE A 183 -13.45 19.85 6.90
C PHE A 183 -13.19 18.71 5.91
N PHE A 184 -14.22 18.27 5.18
CA PHE A 184 -14.09 17.18 4.22
C PHE A 184 -13.88 17.68 2.79
N HIS A 185 -13.52 18.96 2.62
CA HIS A 185 -13.36 19.61 1.32
C HIS A 185 -12.52 18.77 0.34
N ARG A 186 -11.39 18.22 0.79
CA ARG A 186 -10.49 17.38 -0.04
C ARG A 186 -11.14 16.09 -0.53
N MET A 187 -12.08 15.51 0.22
CA MET A 187 -12.74 14.27 -0.18
C MET A 187 -13.39 14.48 -1.55
N ASP A 188 -14.19 15.53 -1.69
CA ASP A 188 -14.93 15.82 -2.91
C ASP A 188 -14.15 16.70 -3.91
N ASN A 189 -13.09 17.38 -3.44
CA ASN A 189 -12.24 18.25 -4.26
C ASN A 189 -10.77 17.78 -4.19
N PRO A 190 -10.42 16.70 -4.93
CA PRO A 190 -9.05 16.23 -4.99
C PRO A 190 -8.12 17.32 -5.54
N PRO A 191 -6.88 17.41 -5.03
CA PRO A 191 -5.88 18.33 -5.52
C PRO A 191 -5.58 18.09 -7.01
N THR A 192 -5.55 19.17 -7.77
CA THR A 192 -5.13 19.22 -9.17
C THR A 192 -3.79 19.94 -9.31
N VAL A 193 -3.23 20.00 -10.52
CA VAL A 193 -1.98 20.74 -10.77
C VAL A 193 -2.09 22.22 -10.40
N ASP A 194 -3.26 22.83 -10.53
CA ASP A 194 -3.50 24.24 -10.23
C ASP A 194 -3.79 24.50 -8.75
N THR A 195 -3.88 23.44 -7.93
CA THR A 195 -4.15 23.56 -6.50
C THR A 195 -2.93 24.11 -5.78
N GLU A 196 -3.11 25.22 -5.06
CA GLU A 196 -2.10 25.71 -4.11
C GLU A 196 -1.90 24.66 -3.01
N ARG A 197 -0.69 24.11 -2.92
CA ARG A 197 -0.37 23.03 -1.98
C ARG A 197 0.13 23.59 -0.67
N SER A 198 -0.59 23.33 0.41
CA SER A 198 -0.12 23.56 1.77
C SER A 198 1.13 22.71 2.06
N VAL A 199 1.89 23.11 3.09
CA VAL A 199 2.99 22.28 3.59
C VAL A 199 2.45 20.92 4.05
N TYR A 200 1.27 20.88 4.66
CA TYR A 200 0.66 19.63 5.14
C TYR A 200 0.28 18.69 4.01
N LEU A 201 -0.29 19.20 2.90
CA LEU A 201 -0.60 18.39 1.73
C LEU A 201 0.66 17.77 1.11
N ASN A 202 1.76 18.53 1.04
CA ASN A 202 3.04 18.01 0.57
C ASN A 202 3.63 16.95 1.51
N LEU A 203 3.49 17.13 2.82
CA LEU A 203 3.92 16.15 3.82
C LEU A 203 3.06 14.88 3.80
N THR A 204 1.75 15.00 3.57
CA THR A 204 0.84 13.87 3.33
C THR A 204 1.30 13.06 2.13
N ALA A 205 1.54 13.70 0.99
CA ALA A 205 2.03 13.04 -0.22
C ALA A 205 3.37 12.33 0.05
N PHE A 206 4.32 13.00 0.71
CA PHE A 206 5.59 12.37 1.10
C PHE A 206 5.40 11.14 1.98
N CYS A 207 4.53 11.22 2.98
CA CYS A 207 4.26 10.10 3.87
C CYS A 207 3.62 8.92 3.12
N GLU A 208 2.72 9.19 2.17
CA GLU A 208 2.12 8.14 1.33
C GLU A 208 3.19 7.38 0.53
N TRP A 209 4.06 8.10 -0.18
CA TRP A 209 5.17 7.49 -0.92
C TRP A 209 6.10 6.69 0.01
N ALA A 210 6.49 7.27 1.14
CA ALA A 210 7.40 6.62 2.08
C ALA A 210 6.78 5.35 2.71
N MET A 211 5.48 5.37 3.00
CA MET A 211 4.73 4.19 3.44
C MET A 211 4.73 3.11 2.36
N VAL A 212 4.43 3.44 1.09
CA VAL A 212 4.41 2.50 -0.02
C VAL A 212 5.79 1.87 -0.27
N PHE A 213 6.86 2.66 -0.24
CA PHE A 213 8.24 2.13 -0.35
C PHE A 213 8.60 1.24 0.83
N SER A 214 8.14 1.57 2.04
CA SER A 214 8.33 0.73 3.22
C SER A 214 7.62 -0.61 3.06
N PHE A 215 6.41 -0.63 2.49
CA PHE A 215 5.68 -1.86 2.18
C PHE A 215 6.45 -2.76 1.19
N TYR A 216 6.92 -2.22 0.07
CA TYR A 216 7.68 -3.00 -0.91
C TYR A 216 9.02 -3.50 -0.35
N THR A 217 9.70 -2.67 0.44
CA THR A 217 10.93 -3.06 1.16
C THR A 217 10.66 -4.21 2.12
N ASN A 218 9.56 -4.13 2.89
CA ASN A 218 9.12 -5.20 3.77
C ASN A 218 8.83 -6.49 2.99
N ALA A 219 8.06 -6.39 1.90
CA ALA A 219 7.69 -7.53 1.06
C ALA A 219 8.91 -8.30 0.54
N LEU A 220 9.94 -7.58 0.05
CA LEU A 220 11.17 -8.20 -0.44
C LEU A 220 11.96 -8.94 0.64
N THR A 221 11.75 -8.61 1.92
CA THR A 221 12.42 -9.34 3.02
C THR A 221 11.90 -10.76 3.19
N TYR A 222 10.76 -11.13 2.61
CA TYR A 222 10.19 -12.48 2.67
C TYR A 222 10.65 -13.40 1.55
N ARG A 223 11.53 -12.90 0.67
CA ARG A 223 12.02 -13.63 -0.51
C ARG A 223 12.63 -14.99 -0.15
N LYS A 224 13.35 -15.06 0.97
CA LYS A 224 14.03 -16.28 1.43
C LYS A 224 13.02 -17.34 1.88
N GLU A 225 11.97 -16.92 2.58
CA GLU A 225 10.89 -17.78 3.08
C GLU A 225 10.06 -18.40 1.94
N LEU A 226 10.12 -17.82 0.74
CA LEU A 226 9.44 -18.33 -0.46
C LEU A 226 10.32 -19.23 -1.34
N GLU A 227 11.59 -19.46 -0.99
CA GLU A 227 12.48 -20.31 -1.78
C GLU A 227 12.02 -21.77 -1.78
N GLY A 228 11.91 -22.35 -2.97
CA GLY A 228 11.41 -23.73 -3.15
C GLY A 228 9.91 -23.90 -2.97
N ILE A 229 9.16 -22.84 -2.63
CA ILE A 229 7.70 -22.92 -2.45
C ILE A 229 6.98 -22.81 -3.80
N THR A 230 6.08 -23.76 -4.06
CA THR A 230 5.19 -23.74 -5.20
C THR A 230 3.88 -23.04 -4.87
N ILE A 231 3.31 -22.32 -5.85
CA ILE A 231 1.97 -21.72 -5.75
C ILE A 231 0.92 -22.83 -5.80
#